data_AF-A0A6J6PUI4-F1
#
_entry.id   AF-A0A6J6PUI4-F1
#
_cell.length_a   1.000
_cell.length_b   1.000
_cell.length_c   1.000
_cell.angle_alpha   90.00
_cell.angle_beta   90.00
_cell.angle_gamma   90.00
#
_symmetry.space_group_name_H-M   'P 1'
#
loop_
_entity.id
_entity.type
_entity.pdbx_description
1 polymer ?
#
loop_
_entity_poly.entity_id
_entity_poly.type
_entity_poly.pdbx_seq_one_letter_code
_entity_poly.pdbx_strand_id
1 'polypeptide(L)'
;MGLGMATMTDPVPGRHRMLVMAEQMWRGRRDLPRLHSPRHWSEQTIGLLVMQNLDNSLTTYTRPRRLGRGRVMTTRQGIGEPNPTHIPAANVVGRQVAARMDGIPGAGWTEMFDIPTTGHFLGGCPIGVDAASGVVDPYHRLHGHPGLHVIDGSTVAANLGVNPSLTITAMAERACSLWPNLGDTDPRPALGADYVRLPAVAPRSPVVPASAPGALRRPVPVEIRSTTP
;
A
#
# COMPACT_ATOMS: atom_id res chain seq x y z
N MET A 1 -16.98 -3.71 7.93
CA MET A 1 -17.20 -3.13 6.59
C MET A 1 -18.66 -3.22 6.11
N GLY A 2 -19.49 -4.19 6.54
CA GLY A 2 -20.89 -4.31 6.06
C GLY A 2 -21.75 -3.03 6.10
N LEU A 3 -21.62 -2.19 7.13
CA LEU A 3 -22.37 -0.92 7.20
C LEU A 3 -21.83 0.18 6.25
N GLY A 4 -20.65 0.00 5.66
CA GLY A 4 -19.99 0.96 4.77
C GLY A 4 -20.11 0.63 3.28
N MET A 5 -20.98 -0.33 2.92
CA MET A 5 -21.22 -0.76 1.53
C MET A 5 -22.48 -0.12 0.96
N ALA A 6 -22.42 0.38 -0.27
CA ALA A 6 -23.51 0.95 -1.04
C ALA A 6 -23.71 0.17 -2.34
N THR A 7 -24.85 0.34 -3.01
CA THR A 7 -25.04 -0.19 -4.36
C THR A 7 -24.04 0.46 -5.33
N MET A 8 -23.33 -0.35 -6.10
CA MET A 8 -22.36 0.12 -7.08
C MET A 8 -23.01 1.05 -8.12
N THR A 9 -22.51 2.29 -8.20
CA THR A 9 -23.12 3.37 -8.97
C THR A 9 -22.09 4.03 -9.89
N ASP A 10 -22.47 4.24 -11.15
CA ASP A 10 -21.64 4.98 -12.12
C ASP A 10 -22.02 6.48 -12.11
N PRO A 11 -21.06 7.41 -12.28
CA PRO A 11 -21.36 8.82 -12.45
C PRO A 11 -22.27 9.05 -13.65
N VAL A 12 -23.24 9.95 -13.50
CA VAL A 12 -24.07 10.43 -14.62
C VAL A 12 -23.72 11.90 -14.86
N PRO A 13 -23.25 12.28 -16.07
CA PRO A 13 -22.94 13.67 -16.39
C PRO A 13 -24.08 14.62 -16.03
N GLY A 14 -23.76 15.74 -15.38
CA GLY A 14 -24.73 16.76 -14.98
C GLY A 14 -25.62 16.41 -13.78
N ARG A 15 -25.44 15.23 -13.14
CA ARG A 15 -26.19 14.83 -11.93
C ARG A 15 -25.26 14.74 -10.73
N HIS A 16 -25.75 15.19 -9.58
CA HIS A 16 -25.04 15.08 -8.31
C HIS A 16 -24.89 13.61 -7.88
N ARG A 17 -23.68 13.19 -7.51
CA ARG A 17 -23.32 11.79 -7.14
C ARG A 17 -24.27 11.18 -6.12
N MET A 18 -24.59 11.93 -5.06
CA MET A 18 -25.52 11.49 -4.00
C MET A 18 -26.92 11.16 -4.53
N LEU A 19 -27.44 11.92 -5.50
CA LEU A 19 -28.78 11.70 -6.05
C LEU A 19 -28.83 10.43 -6.89
N VAL A 20 -27.80 10.21 -7.71
CA VAL A 20 -27.68 9.00 -8.53
C VAL A 20 -27.60 7.78 -7.61
N MET A 21 -26.78 7.83 -6.56
CA MET A 21 -26.64 6.72 -5.62
C MET A 21 -27.92 6.46 -4.82
N ALA A 22 -28.61 7.50 -4.35
CA ALA A 22 -29.90 7.35 -3.66
C ALA A 22 -30.94 6.68 -4.56
N GLU A 23 -30.99 7.07 -5.84
CA GLU A 23 -31.85 6.42 -6.84
C GLU A 23 -31.48 4.94 -7.04
N GLN A 24 -30.20 4.60 -7.15
CA GLN A 24 -29.76 3.21 -7.29
C GLN A 24 -30.06 2.37 -6.05
N MET A 25 -29.84 2.91 -4.84
CA MET A 25 -30.20 2.23 -3.60
C MET A 25 -31.71 1.99 -3.50
N TRP A 26 -32.53 2.96 -3.93
CA TRP A 26 -33.99 2.79 -3.98
C TRP A 26 -34.43 1.70 -4.98
N ARG A 27 -33.81 1.67 -6.17
CA ARG A 27 -34.04 0.61 -7.18
C ARG A 27 -33.64 -0.76 -6.63
N GLY A 28 -32.49 -0.85 -5.96
CA GLY A 28 -31.94 -2.05 -5.32
C GLY A 28 -32.40 -2.29 -3.88
N ARG A 29 -33.50 -1.67 -3.42
CA ARG A 29 -33.92 -1.68 -2.01
C ARG A 29 -34.11 -3.08 -1.39
N ARG A 30 -34.36 -4.10 -2.22
CA ARG A 30 -34.48 -5.51 -1.79
C ARG A 30 -33.15 -6.10 -1.32
N ASP A 31 -32.04 -5.57 -1.83
CA ASP A 31 -30.69 -6.07 -1.56
C ASP A 31 -30.02 -5.33 -0.40
N LEU A 32 -30.52 -4.14 -0.04
CA LEU A 32 -29.98 -3.32 1.05
C LEU A 32 -29.84 -4.05 2.40
N PRO A 33 -30.82 -4.87 2.85
CA PRO A 33 -30.66 -5.61 4.10
C PRO A 33 -29.47 -6.58 4.08
N ARG A 34 -29.18 -7.18 2.92
CA ARG A 34 -28.03 -8.08 2.74
C ARG A 34 -26.72 -7.30 2.66
N LEU A 35 -26.70 -6.20 1.90
CA LEU A 35 -25.53 -5.32 1.77
C LEU A 35 -25.08 -4.73 3.12
N HIS A 36 -26.04 -4.41 4.00
CA HIS A 36 -25.77 -3.75 5.29
C HIS A 36 -25.71 -4.70 6.50
N SER A 37 -25.92 -6.00 6.31
CA SER A 37 -25.83 -6.97 7.40
C SER A 37 -24.37 -7.16 7.83
N PRO A 38 -24.00 -6.88 9.10
CA PRO A 38 -22.66 -7.16 9.59
C PRO A 38 -22.43 -8.64 9.93
N ARG A 39 -23.49 -9.44 10.03
CA ARG A 39 -23.40 -10.88 10.36
C ARG A 39 -22.80 -11.66 9.18
N HIS A 40 -21.80 -12.50 9.46
CA HIS A 40 -21.10 -13.33 8.48
C HIS A 40 -20.55 -12.55 7.27
N TRP A 41 -20.32 -11.25 7.42
CA TRP A 41 -19.95 -10.38 6.31
C TRP A 41 -18.69 -10.86 5.58
N SER A 42 -17.69 -11.35 6.32
CA SER A 42 -16.44 -11.88 5.76
C SER A 42 -16.63 -13.18 4.97
N GLU A 43 -17.67 -13.97 5.27
CA GLU A 43 -17.99 -15.22 4.58
C GLU A 43 -18.82 -14.97 3.31
N GLN A 44 -19.53 -13.83 3.27
CA GLN A 44 -20.50 -13.50 2.22
C GLN A 44 -20.03 -12.39 1.27
N THR A 45 -18.83 -11.83 1.48
CA THR A 45 -18.32 -10.70 0.71
C THR A 45 -16.98 -11.01 0.07
N ILE A 46 -16.88 -10.73 -1.23
CA ILE A 46 -15.61 -10.77 -1.96
C ILE A 46 -15.16 -9.33 -2.18
N GLY A 47 -14.03 -8.98 -1.56
CA GLY A 47 -13.39 -7.69 -1.77
C GLY A 47 -12.66 -7.67 -3.11
N LEU A 48 -13.17 -6.88 -4.07
CA LEU A 48 -12.48 -6.60 -5.31
C LEU A 48 -11.70 -5.30 -5.16
N LEU A 49 -10.38 -5.42 -5.04
CA LEU A 49 -9.48 -4.28 -4.92
C LEU A 49 -8.89 -3.95 -6.28
N VAL A 50 -9.00 -2.70 -6.69
CA VAL A 50 -8.39 -2.18 -7.92
C VAL A 50 -7.24 -1.26 -7.54
N MET A 51 -6.13 -1.41 -8.26
CA MET A 51 -4.99 -0.53 -8.16
C MET A 51 -4.87 0.28 -9.46
N GLN A 52 -4.30 1.47 -9.37
CA GLN A 52 -4.03 2.33 -10.50
C GLN A 52 -2.55 2.67 -10.57
N ASN A 53 -2.07 2.94 -11.78
CA ASN A 53 -0.69 3.31 -12.10
C ASN A 53 -0.52 4.82 -12.35
N LEU A 54 -1.43 5.65 -11.85
CA LEU A 54 -1.33 7.10 -11.99
C LEU A 54 -0.21 7.64 -11.10
N ASP A 55 0.55 8.60 -11.62
CA ASP A 55 1.56 9.32 -10.85
C ASP A 55 0.86 10.37 -9.97
N ASN A 56 0.44 9.92 -8.79
CA ASN A 56 -0.25 10.75 -7.81
C ASN A 56 0.37 10.60 -6.42
N SER A 57 0.12 11.59 -5.57
CA SER A 57 0.55 11.55 -4.18
C SER A 57 -0.43 12.25 -3.26
N LEU A 58 -0.28 11.97 -1.96
CA LEU A 58 -1.04 12.59 -0.89
C LEU A 58 -0.07 13.19 0.12
N THR A 59 -0.35 14.40 0.57
CA THR A 59 0.33 14.97 1.74
C THR A 59 -0.50 14.68 2.98
N THR A 60 0.06 13.91 3.90
CA THR A 60 -0.51 13.72 5.25
C THR A 60 -0.11 14.91 6.12
N TYR A 61 -1.06 15.42 6.90
CA TYR A 61 -0.80 16.47 7.89
C TYR A 61 -1.74 16.32 9.07
N THR A 62 -1.38 16.95 10.18
CA THR A 62 -2.24 16.99 11.36
C THR A 62 -2.96 18.33 11.43
N ARG A 63 -4.22 18.32 11.89
CA ARG A 63 -4.99 19.53 12.21
C ARG A 63 -5.66 19.42 13.58
N PRO A 64 -5.97 20.53 14.26
CA PRO A 64 -6.76 20.50 15.49
C PRO A 64 -8.12 19.82 15.24
N ARG A 65 -8.59 19.05 16.23
CA ARG A 65 -9.94 18.48 16.19
C ARG A 65 -10.98 19.61 16.27
N ARG A 66 -12.10 19.47 15.55
CA ARG A 66 -13.21 20.43 15.62
C ARG A 66 -13.93 20.37 16.97
N LEU A 67 -13.98 19.19 17.58
CA LEU A 67 -14.51 18.96 18.93
C LEU A 67 -13.50 18.18 19.76
N GLY A 68 -13.32 18.58 21.02
CA GLY A 68 -12.41 17.96 21.98
C GLY A 68 -10.95 18.42 21.88
N ARG A 69 -10.10 17.87 22.74
CA ARG A 69 -8.66 18.14 22.77
C ARG A 69 -7.90 17.23 21.78
N GLY A 70 -6.80 17.73 21.23
CA GLY A 70 -5.87 16.97 20.41
C GLY A 70 -5.91 17.28 18.91
N ARG A 71 -5.08 16.55 18.16
CA ARG A 71 -4.95 16.67 16.69
C ARG A 71 -5.51 15.44 16.01
N VAL A 72 -5.88 15.58 14.75
CA VAL A 72 -6.30 14.48 13.86
C VAL A 72 -5.46 14.53 12.60
N MET A 73 -5.02 13.36 12.14
CA MET A 73 -4.35 13.22 10.85
C MET A 73 -5.39 13.28 9.74
N THR A 74 -5.06 13.99 8.67
CA THR A 74 -5.88 14.15 7.47
C THR A 74 -4.96 14.22 6.27
N THR A 75 -5.52 14.11 5.07
CA THR A 75 -4.78 14.19 3.82
C THR A 75 -5.24 15.38 2.98
N ARG A 76 -4.38 15.79 2.05
CA ARG A 76 -4.71 16.66 0.91
C ARG A 76 -3.98 16.13 -0.33
N GLN A 77 -4.43 16.54 -1.51
CA GLN A 77 -3.72 16.24 -2.76
C GLN A 77 -2.26 16.69 -2.65
N GLY A 78 -1.34 15.82 -3.04
CA GLY A 78 0.09 16.12 -3.13
C GLY A 78 0.48 16.57 -4.54
N ILE A 79 1.70 16.19 -4.94
CA ILE A 79 2.25 16.37 -6.28
C ILE A 79 1.63 15.33 -7.24
N GLY A 80 1.54 15.66 -8.52
CA GLY A 80 1.07 14.76 -9.57
C GLY A 80 -0.43 14.88 -9.85
N GLU A 81 -0.95 13.85 -10.50
CA GLU A 81 -2.34 13.78 -10.95
C GLU A 81 -3.33 13.66 -9.79
N PRO A 82 -4.56 14.18 -9.92
CA PRO A 82 -5.60 13.99 -8.91
C PRO A 82 -5.95 12.50 -8.76
N ASN A 83 -6.18 12.07 -7.51
CA ASN A 83 -6.72 10.74 -7.26
C ASN A 83 -8.13 10.63 -7.87
N PRO A 84 -8.37 9.69 -8.80
CA PRO A 84 -9.65 9.59 -9.46
C PRO A 84 -10.70 9.07 -8.48
N THR A 85 -11.87 9.67 -8.54
CA THR A 85 -12.97 9.37 -7.62
C THR A 85 -13.85 8.23 -8.13
N HIS A 86 -13.58 7.74 -9.34
CA HIS A 86 -14.30 6.66 -10.00
C HIS A 86 -13.40 5.93 -11.01
N ILE A 87 -13.51 4.61 -11.06
CA ILE A 87 -12.71 3.75 -11.93
C ILE A 87 -13.67 2.87 -12.75
N PRO A 88 -14.02 3.25 -13.99
CA PRO A 88 -15.03 2.55 -14.80
C PRO A 88 -14.73 1.05 -14.98
N ALA A 89 -13.46 0.71 -15.21
CA ALA A 89 -13.02 -0.68 -15.35
C ALA A 89 -13.31 -1.51 -14.09
N ALA A 90 -13.17 -0.93 -12.90
CA ALA A 90 -13.47 -1.61 -11.64
C ALA A 90 -14.96 -1.93 -11.51
N ASN A 91 -15.83 -0.98 -11.90
CA ASN A 91 -17.28 -1.20 -11.88
C ASN A 91 -17.71 -2.25 -12.91
N VAL A 92 -17.13 -2.22 -14.11
CA VAL A 92 -17.39 -3.26 -15.13
C VAL A 92 -17.02 -4.65 -14.60
N VAL A 93 -15.81 -4.82 -14.07
CA VAL A 93 -15.37 -6.10 -13.50
C VAL A 93 -16.23 -6.49 -12.30
N GLY A 94 -16.55 -5.56 -11.40
CA GLY A 94 -17.40 -5.81 -10.24
C GLY A 94 -18.78 -6.32 -10.62
N ARG A 95 -19.43 -5.70 -11.62
CA ARG A 95 -20.72 -6.17 -12.15
C ARG A 95 -20.60 -7.54 -12.81
N GLN A 96 -19.54 -7.81 -13.57
CA GLN A 96 -19.32 -9.11 -14.22
C GLN A 96 -19.09 -10.24 -13.23
N VAL A 97 -18.30 -9.99 -12.17
CA VAL A 97 -18.08 -10.97 -11.09
C VAL A 97 -19.39 -11.24 -10.35
N ALA A 98 -20.13 -10.18 -9.98
CA ALA A 98 -21.43 -10.31 -9.34
C ALA A 98 -22.40 -11.16 -10.18
N ALA A 99 -22.51 -10.89 -11.49
CA ALA A 99 -23.38 -11.64 -12.40
C ALA A 99 -23.01 -13.13 -12.50
N ARG A 100 -21.72 -13.48 -12.44
CA ARG A 100 -21.26 -14.89 -12.48
C ARG A 100 -21.48 -15.64 -11.18
N MET A 101 -21.65 -14.93 -10.07
CA MET A 101 -21.74 -15.49 -8.72
C MET A 101 -23.13 -15.36 -8.09
N ASP A 102 -24.11 -14.84 -8.84
CA ASP A 102 -25.42 -14.43 -8.31
C ASP A 102 -25.27 -13.48 -7.08
N GLY A 103 -24.27 -12.61 -7.16
CA GLY A 103 -23.90 -11.67 -6.11
C GLY A 103 -24.49 -10.27 -6.32
N ILE A 104 -24.44 -9.46 -5.27
CA ILE A 104 -24.88 -8.05 -5.32
C ILE A 104 -23.64 -7.16 -5.53
N PRO A 105 -23.53 -6.39 -6.63
CA PRO A 105 -22.40 -5.49 -6.84
C PRO A 105 -22.48 -4.29 -5.89
N GLY A 106 -21.52 -4.22 -4.97
CA GLY A 106 -21.40 -3.15 -3.99
C GLY A 106 -20.16 -2.28 -4.20
N ALA A 107 -20.22 -1.05 -3.69
CA ALA A 107 -19.14 -0.06 -3.65
C ALA A 107 -19.04 0.55 -2.25
N GLY A 108 -17.98 1.29 -1.94
CA GLY A 108 -17.87 2.00 -0.65
C GLY A 108 -18.73 3.26 -0.60
N TRP A 109 -19.28 3.63 0.57
CA TRP A 109 -20.01 4.90 0.72
C TRP A 109 -19.14 6.13 0.45
N THR A 110 -17.82 6.00 0.53
CA THR A 110 -16.88 7.09 0.23
C THR A 110 -16.97 7.55 -1.22
N GLU A 111 -17.36 6.69 -2.16
CA GLU A 111 -17.61 7.06 -3.55
C GLU A 111 -18.77 8.06 -3.69
N MET A 112 -19.75 8.02 -2.78
CA MET A 112 -20.87 8.98 -2.74
C MET A 112 -20.40 10.43 -2.57
N PHE A 113 -19.28 10.59 -1.86
CA PHE A 113 -18.70 11.89 -1.51
C PHE A 113 -17.49 12.24 -2.37
N ASP A 114 -17.25 11.49 -3.45
CA ASP A 114 -16.08 11.68 -4.31
C ASP A 114 -14.76 11.58 -3.53
N ILE A 115 -14.72 10.74 -2.49
CA ILE A 115 -13.55 10.53 -1.64
C ILE A 115 -12.85 9.23 -2.08
N PRO A 116 -11.73 9.32 -2.82
CA PRO A 116 -10.96 8.14 -3.16
C PRO A 116 -10.39 7.53 -1.89
N THR A 117 -10.45 6.20 -1.79
CA THR A 117 -9.96 5.45 -0.63
C THR A 117 -8.78 4.61 -1.07
N THR A 118 -7.64 4.78 -0.41
CA THR A 118 -6.48 3.89 -0.57
C THR A 118 -6.07 3.34 0.80
N GLY A 119 -5.71 2.05 0.83
CA GLY A 119 -5.18 1.40 2.02
C GLY A 119 -3.65 1.40 2.11
N HIS A 120 -2.96 1.84 1.05
CA HIS A 120 -1.51 1.65 0.89
C HIS A 120 -0.79 3.00 0.79
N PHE A 121 -0.73 3.76 1.89
CA PHE A 121 0.19 4.90 1.95
C PHE A 121 1.63 4.37 1.95
N LEU A 122 2.40 4.80 0.96
CA LEU A 122 3.81 4.53 0.80
C LEU A 122 4.59 5.84 0.83
N GLY A 123 5.90 5.77 1.03
CA GLY A 123 6.76 6.95 1.10
C GLY A 123 6.68 7.69 2.44
N GLY A 124 7.25 8.90 2.47
CA GLY A 124 7.41 9.70 3.69
C GLY A 124 8.80 9.56 4.32
N CYS A 125 9.45 8.40 4.18
CA CYS A 125 10.87 8.21 4.48
C CYS A 125 11.62 7.57 3.29
N PRO A 126 11.53 8.13 2.07
CA PRO A 126 12.07 7.48 0.88
C PRO A 126 13.58 7.27 0.97
N ILE A 127 14.07 6.21 0.31
CA ILE A 127 15.49 5.97 0.12
C ILE A 127 16.08 7.05 -0.79
N GLY A 128 17.20 7.64 -0.38
CA GLY A 128 17.98 8.59 -1.17
C GLY A 128 19.47 8.34 -1.03
N VAL A 129 20.25 8.83 -2.00
CA VAL A 129 21.73 8.74 -1.96
C VAL A 129 22.31 9.66 -0.87
N ASP A 130 21.58 10.71 -0.51
CA ASP A 130 21.95 11.68 0.52
C ASP A 130 20.69 12.23 1.23
N ALA A 131 20.92 13.09 2.23
CA ALA A 131 19.85 13.72 3.01
C ALA A 131 19.03 14.77 2.24
N ALA A 132 19.49 15.19 1.06
CA ALA A 132 18.77 16.13 0.20
C ALA A 132 17.77 15.42 -0.71
N SER A 133 18.07 14.16 -1.09
CA SER A 133 17.28 13.33 -2.00
C SER A 133 16.42 12.26 -1.30
N GLY A 134 16.65 11.99 -0.02
CA GLY A 134 15.85 11.05 0.75
C GLY A 134 16.06 11.15 2.27
N VAL A 135 15.36 10.29 3.00
CA VAL A 135 15.35 10.27 4.47
C VAL A 135 16.27 9.17 5.01
N VAL A 136 16.26 8.01 4.35
CA VAL A 136 17.17 6.90 4.66
C VAL A 136 18.13 6.64 3.50
N ASP A 137 19.28 6.07 3.82
CA ASP A 137 20.24 5.63 2.81
C ASP A 137 19.82 4.28 2.16
N PRO A 138 20.53 3.78 1.14
CA PRO A 138 20.21 2.50 0.48
C PRO A 138 20.31 1.24 1.35
N TYR A 139 20.79 1.39 2.59
CA TYR A 139 20.83 0.36 3.63
C TYR A 139 19.77 0.58 4.72
N HIS A 140 18.81 1.47 4.49
CA HIS A 140 17.71 1.81 5.39
C HIS A 140 18.15 2.48 6.70
N ARG A 141 19.30 3.16 6.71
CA ARG A 141 19.81 3.92 7.85
C ARG A 141 19.37 5.38 7.72
N LEU A 142 18.89 5.97 8.80
CA LEU A 142 18.46 7.37 8.80
C LEU A 142 19.68 8.30 8.64
N HIS A 143 19.62 9.19 7.64
CA HIS A 143 20.70 10.16 7.41
C HIS A 143 20.92 11.04 8.65
N GLY A 144 22.18 11.24 9.04
CA GLY A 144 22.55 12.06 10.20
C GLY A 144 22.26 11.45 11.59
N HIS A 145 21.68 10.24 11.67
CA HIS A 145 21.32 9.60 12.93
C HIS A 145 21.87 8.16 13.04
N PRO A 146 23.14 8.00 13.46
CA PRO A 146 23.77 6.68 13.62
C PRO A 146 22.94 5.75 14.50
N GLY A 147 22.74 4.51 14.04
CA GLY A 147 21.98 3.48 14.75
C GLY A 147 20.47 3.50 14.51
N LEU A 148 19.91 4.57 13.95
CA LEU A 148 18.47 4.64 13.65
C LEU A 148 18.17 4.15 12.23
N HIS A 149 17.15 3.29 12.09
CA HIS A 149 16.77 2.66 10.83
C HIS A 149 15.26 2.74 10.61
N VAL A 150 14.82 2.78 9.35
CA VAL A 150 13.40 2.72 8.97
C VAL A 150 13.22 1.60 7.95
N ILE A 151 12.42 0.59 8.26
CA ILE A 151 12.23 -0.60 7.42
C ILE A 151 10.74 -0.93 7.33
N ASP A 152 10.03 -0.21 6.48
CA ASP A 152 8.60 -0.40 6.22
C ASP A 152 8.21 0.24 4.86
N GLY A 153 6.89 0.32 4.59
CA GLY A 153 6.34 0.94 3.38
C GLY A 153 6.69 2.42 3.20
N SER A 154 7.13 3.13 4.25
CA SER A 154 7.52 4.54 4.14
C SER A 154 8.82 4.75 3.35
N THR A 155 9.62 3.69 3.21
CA THR A 155 10.87 3.71 2.44
C THR A 155 10.69 3.44 0.96
N VAL A 156 9.50 2.98 0.54
CA VAL A 156 9.17 2.76 -0.86
C VAL A 156 9.00 4.11 -1.55
N ALA A 157 9.88 4.41 -2.50
CA ALA A 157 10.01 5.76 -3.07
C ALA A 157 8.86 6.19 -3.98
N ALA A 158 8.16 5.23 -4.60
CA ALA A 158 7.06 5.48 -5.52
C ALA A 158 5.94 4.45 -5.36
N ASN A 159 4.74 4.83 -5.78
CA ASN A 159 3.61 3.90 -5.82
C ASN A 159 3.90 2.78 -6.85
N LEU A 160 3.74 1.53 -6.42
CA LEU A 160 4.05 0.35 -7.23
C LEU A 160 2.93 0.01 -8.22
N GLY A 161 1.74 0.60 -8.06
CA GLY A 161 0.55 0.26 -8.85
C GLY A 161 0.01 -1.16 -8.58
N VAL A 162 0.57 -1.86 -7.59
CA VAL A 162 0.20 -3.21 -7.15
C VAL A 162 0.30 -3.31 -5.62
N ASN A 163 -0.14 -4.43 -5.04
CA ASN A 163 -0.07 -4.65 -3.60
C ASN A 163 1.40 -4.58 -3.10
N PRO A 164 1.73 -3.69 -2.14
CA PRO A 164 3.11 -3.44 -1.75
C PRO A 164 3.70 -4.48 -0.79
N SER A 165 2.90 -5.40 -0.24
CA SER A 165 3.34 -6.28 0.85
C SER A 165 4.63 -7.03 0.52
N LEU A 166 4.72 -7.65 -0.65
CA LEU A 166 5.89 -8.44 -1.04
C LEU A 166 7.10 -7.56 -1.34
N THR A 167 6.90 -6.34 -1.85
CA THR A 167 7.99 -5.38 -2.05
C THR A 167 8.56 -4.89 -0.72
N ILE A 168 7.68 -4.58 0.25
CA ILE A 168 8.10 -4.20 1.61
C ILE A 168 8.88 -5.35 2.25
N THR A 169 8.37 -6.59 2.15
CA THR A 169 9.09 -7.78 2.63
C THR A 169 10.45 -7.93 1.96
N ALA A 170 10.52 -7.84 0.63
CA ALA A 170 11.79 -7.98 -0.09
C ALA A 170 12.81 -6.89 0.27
N MET A 171 12.37 -5.64 0.44
CA MET A 171 13.23 -4.54 0.88
C MET A 171 13.71 -4.74 2.33
N ALA A 172 12.82 -5.18 3.22
CA ALA A 172 13.16 -5.47 4.60
C ALA A 172 14.16 -6.62 4.73
N GLU A 173 13.91 -7.73 4.03
CA GLU A 173 14.82 -8.87 3.99
C GLU A 173 16.18 -8.48 3.42
N ARG A 174 16.20 -7.71 2.32
CA ARG A 174 17.44 -7.18 1.76
C ARG A 174 18.19 -6.35 2.79
N ALA A 175 17.55 -5.36 3.42
CA ALA A 175 18.20 -4.46 4.38
C ALA A 175 18.79 -5.23 5.58
N CYS A 176 18.01 -6.15 6.16
CA CYS A 176 18.45 -6.97 7.29
C CYS A 176 19.54 -7.98 6.90
N SER A 177 19.51 -8.51 5.68
CA SER A 177 20.54 -9.46 5.20
C SER A 177 21.95 -8.85 5.09
N LEU A 178 22.06 -7.53 5.14
CA LEU A 178 23.34 -6.81 5.07
C LEU A 178 23.92 -6.50 6.46
N TRP A 179 23.24 -6.89 7.53
CA TRP A 179 23.73 -6.67 8.89
C TRP A 179 24.78 -7.73 9.27
N PRO A 180 25.80 -7.36 10.05
CA PRO A 180 26.77 -8.31 10.57
C PRO A 180 26.11 -9.26 11.59
N ASN A 181 26.71 -10.44 11.80
CA ASN A 181 26.39 -11.20 13.00
C ASN A 181 26.98 -10.51 14.23
N LEU A 182 26.44 -10.81 15.41
CA LEU A 182 26.94 -10.26 16.67
C LEU A 182 28.45 -10.53 16.85
N GLY A 183 29.22 -9.45 16.99
CA GLY A 183 30.68 -9.47 17.15
C GLY A 183 31.48 -9.42 15.84
N ASP A 184 30.83 -9.50 14.67
CA ASP A 184 31.50 -9.29 13.39
C ASP A 184 31.62 -7.78 13.10
N THR A 185 32.60 -7.41 12.28
CA THR A 185 32.68 -6.05 11.72
C THR A 185 31.52 -5.83 10.75
N ASP A 186 30.90 -4.65 10.81
CA ASP A 186 29.85 -4.26 9.87
C ASP A 186 30.41 -4.15 8.45
N PRO A 187 29.94 -4.97 7.47
CA PRO A 187 30.44 -4.92 6.11
C PRO A 187 29.92 -3.69 5.34
N ARG A 188 28.91 -2.99 5.87
CA ARG A 188 28.34 -1.81 5.22
C ARG A 188 29.33 -0.64 5.30
N PRO A 189 29.46 0.16 4.22
CA PRO A 189 30.17 1.43 4.28
C PRO A 189 29.62 2.32 5.41
N ALA A 190 30.45 3.23 5.92
CA ALA A 190 30.02 4.21 6.92
C ALA A 190 28.78 4.99 6.45
N LEU A 191 27.97 5.48 7.39
CA LEU A 191 26.81 6.31 7.07
C LEU A 191 27.25 7.56 6.29
N GLY A 192 26.58 7.84 5.16
CA GLY A 192 26.92 8.93 4.26
C GLY A 192 28.00 8.62 3.21
N ALA A 193 28.60 7.43 3.24
CA ALA A 193 29.45 6.96 2.15
C ALA A 193 28.60 6.48 0.95
N ASP A 194 29.24 6.43 -0.22
CA ASP A 194 28.60 5.96 -1.45
C ASP A 194 28.07 4.52 -1.33
N TYR A 195 27.01 4.25 -2.11
CA TYR A 195 26.43 2.92 -2.15
C TYR A 195 27.38 1.88 -2.75
N VAL A 196 27.49 0.74 -2.07
CA VAL A 196 28.25 -0.42 -2.53
C VAL A 196 27.32 -1.63 -2.51
N ARG A 197 27.31 -2.41 -3.58
CA ARG A 197 26.56 -3.67 -3.59
C ARG A 197 27.30 -4.69 -2.73
N LEU A 198 26.65 -5.15 -1.67
CA LEU A 198 27.20 -6.14 -0.74
C LEU A 198 26.51 -7.50 -0.92
N PRO A 199 27.23 -8.61 -0.72
CA PRO A 199 26.60 -9.92 -0.58
C PRO A 199 25.82 -9.99 0.74
N ALA A 200 24.74 -10.77 0.77
CA ALA A 200 24.01 -11.08 1.99
C ALA A 200 24.90 -11.86 2.98
N VAL A 201 24.86 -11.45 4.25
CA VAL A 201 25.53 -12.09 5.39
C VAL A 201 24.69 -13.27 5.86
N ALA A 202 25.30 -14.46 5.97
CA ALA A 202 24.62 -15.63 6.50
C ALA A 202 24.53 -15.55 8.03
N PRO A 203 23.35 -15.80 8.63
CA PRO A 203 23.23 -15.85 10.08
C PRO A 203 23.97 -17.08 10.64
N ARG A 204 24.76 -16.89 11.70
CA ARG A 204 25.40 -18.01 12.42
C ARG A 204 24.39 -18.90 13.17
N SER A 205 23.30 -18.29 13.64
CA SER A 205 22.22 -18.95 14.38
C SER A 205 20.86 -18.58 13.77
N PRO A 206 20.44 -19.20 12.65
CA PRO A 206 19.15 -18.90 12.03
C PRO A 206 17.98 -19.30 12.95
N VAL A 207 16.96 -18.44 13.02
CA VAL A 207 15.73 -18.71 13.79
C VAL A 207 14.94 -19.89 13.21
N VAL A 208 14.92 -20.02 11.88
CA VAL A 208 14.24 -21.13 11.21
C VAL A 208 15.24 -22.26 10.96
N PRO A 209 14.98 -23.49 11.47
CA PRO A 209 15.87 -24.63 11.27
C PRO A 209 16.07 -24.97 9.79
N ALA A 210 17.25 -25.47 9.43
CA ALA A 210 17.59 -25.81 8.04
C ALA A 210 16.68 -26.88 7.41
N SER A 211 16.07 -27.75 8.24
CA SER A 211 15.14 -28.78 7.79
C SER A 211 13.70 -28.30 7.61
N ALA A 212 13.36 -27.09 8.08
CA ALA A 212 12.00 -26.59 8.01
C ALA A 212 11.65 -26.05 6.61
N PRO A 213 10.37 -26.10 6.19
CA PRO A 213 9.95 -25.58 4.89
C PRO A 213 10.33 -24.10 4.65
N GLY A 214 10.29 -23.28 5.70
CA GLY A 214 10.66 -21.86 5.67
C GLY A 214 12.14 -21.56 5.94
N ALA A 215 13.03 -22.57 5.91
CA ALA A 215 14.46 -22.36 6.11
C ALA A 215 14.99 -21.29 5.14
N LEU A 216 15.89 -20.42 5.62
CA LEU A 216 16.54 -19.43 4.76
C LEU A 216 17.32 -20.16 3.66
N ARG A 217 16.81 -20.09 2.43
CA ARG A 217 17.50 -20.58 1.23
C ARG A 217 18.15 -19.36 0.59
N ARG A 218 19.49 -19.32 0.56
CA ARG A 218 20.20 -18.25 -0.13
C ARG A 218 19.72 -18.19 -1.58
N PRO A 219 19.46 -17.01 -2.15
CA PRO A 219 19.16 -16.94 -3.56
C PRO A 219 20.32 -17.51 -4.37
N VAL A 220 19.97 -18.35 -5.35
CA VAL A 220 20.79 -18.65 -6.53
C VAL A 220 21.31 -17.31 -7.05
N PRO A 221 22.61 -17.17 -7.38
CA PRO A 221 23.09 -15.96 -8.02
C PRO A 221 22.22 -15.67 -9.23
N VAL A 222 21.39 -14.61 -9.14
CA VAL A 222 20.72 -14.08 -10.30
C VAL A 222 21.82 -13.38 -11.08
N GLU A 223 22.40 -14.10 -12.04
CA GLU A 223 23.13 -13.47 -13.14
C GLU A 223 22.17 -12.46 -13.77
N ILE A 224 22.33 -11.19 -13.42
CA ILE A 224 21.78 -10.12 -14.21
C ILE A 224 22.63 -10.15 -15.47
N ARG A 225 22.16 -10.87 -16.50
CA ARG A 225 22.76 -10.83 -17.82
C ARG A 225 22.71 -9.37 -18.26
N SER A 226 23.84 -8.68 -18.17
CA SER A 226 24.02 -7.39 -18.80
C SER A 226 23.97 -7.66 -20.30
N THR A 227 22.80 -7.44 -20.91
CA THR A 227 22.77 -7.15 -22.33
C THR A 227 23.39 -5.77 -22.47
N THR A 228 24.70 -5.74 -22.68
CA THR A 228 25.35 -4.59 -23.30
C THR A 228 24.58 -4.29 -24.60
N PRO A 229 24.24 -3.03 -24.89
CA PRO A 229 23.58 -2.65 -26.14
C PRO A 229 24.39 -3.05 -27.38
#